data_AF-A0A373BLG9-F1
#
_entry.id   AF-A0A373BLG9-F1
#
_cell.length_a   1.000
_cell.length_b   1.000
_cell.length_c   1.000
_cell.angle_alpha   90.00
_cell.angle_beta   90.00
_cell.angle_gamma   90.00
#
_symmetry.space_group_name_H-M   'P 1'
#
loop_
_entity.id
_entity.type
_entity.pdbx_description
1 polymer ?
#
loop_
_entity_poly.entity_id
_entity_poly.type
_entity_poly.pdbx_seq_one_letter_code
_entity_poly.pdbx_strand_id
1 'polypeptide(L)'
;MRKGNIIAGLICAALAVYVIVTCLGYPRAEAYGTGVPGPGLWPGIIAALLLICSVGLIVVTLMMKKDQFPELPMWTPGTKRVYISMAILLVYMLVLSTLGFIIPSVIMLFAFCQWFHKGAFWKNALISVIVVLAIYFVFKNFLNVPIDFGMFSI
;
A
#
# COMPACT_ATOMS: atom_id res chain seq x y z
N MET A 1 24.74 1.04 10.11
CA MET A 1 23.57 1.77 10.64
C MET A 1 23.46 3.21 10.13
N ARG A 2 24.28 4.19 10.59
CA ARG A 2 24.14 5.62 10.20
C ARG A 2 24.07 5.88 8.69
N LYS A 3 25.03 5.35 7.92
CA LYS A 3 25.02 5.46 6.44
C LYS A 3 23.77 4.84 5.82
N GLY A 4 23.32 3.69 6.35
CA GLY A 4 22.11 3.00 5.89
C GLY A 4 20.83 3.80 6.11
N ASN A 5 20.67 4.40 7.30
CA ASN A 5 19.52 5.26 7.61
C ASN A 5 19.49 6.51 6.72
N ILE A 6 20.65 7.13 6.46
CA ILE A 6 20.75 8.27 5.54
C ILE A 6 20.38 7.85 4.12
N ILE A 7 20.93 6.73 3.62
CA ILE A 7 20.62 6.22 2.28
C ILE A 7 19.12 5.89 2.16
N ALA A 8 18.55 5.19 3.13
CA ALA A 8 17.13 4.86 3.15
C ALA A 8 16.26 6.13 3.19
N GLY A 9 16.60 7.09 4.05
CA GLY A 9 15.92 8.38 4.12
C GLY A 9 15.98 9.14 2.80
N LEU A 10 17.14 9.19 2.14
CA LEU A 10 17.29 9.85 0.84
C LEU A 10 16.46 9.17 -0.26
N ILE A 11 16.47 7.84 -0.33
CA ILE A 11 15.69 7.08 -1.31
C ILE A 11 14.19 7.31 -1.08
N CYS A 12 13.72 7.18 0.16
CA CYS A 12 12.30 7.39 0.50
C CYS A 12 11.87 8.84 0.27
N ALA A 13 12.72 9.83 0.58
CA ALA A 13 12.44 11.23 0.31
C ALA A 13 12.36 11.51 -1.20
N ALA A 14 13.29 10.97 -2.00
CA ALA A 14 13.27 11.10 -3.45
C ALA A 14 12.00 10.48 -4.06
N LEU A 15 11.62 9.28 -3.60
CA LEU A 15 10.38 8.63 -4.01
C LEU A 15 9.15 9.45 -3.63
N ALA A 16 9.10 9.98 -2.40
CA ALA A 16 8.01 10.82 -1.93
C ALA A 16 7.86 12.09 -2.78
N VAL A 17 8.97 12.79 -3.07
CA VAL A 17 8.97 13.97 -3.94
C VAL A 17 8.47 13.61 -5.34
N TYR A 18 8.95 12.51 -5.92
CA TYR A 18 8.49 12.03 -7.21
C TYR A 18 6.96 11.79 -7.23
N VAL A 19 6.42 11.11 -6.21
CA VAL A 19 4.98 10.85 -6.12
C VAL A 19 4.20 12.16 -5.95
N ILE A 20 4.66 13.10 -5.12
CA ILE A 20 4.02 14.41 -4.93
C ILE A 20 3.97 15.17 -6.26
N VAL A 21 5.10 15.26 -6.98
CA VAL A 21 5.17 15.94 -8.28
C VAL A 21 4.23 15.29 -9.29
N THR A 22 4.17 13.94 -9.31
CA THR A 22 3.23 13.22 -10.18
C THR A 22 1.77 13.54 -9.82
N CYS A 23 1.44 13.60 -8.53
CA CYS A 23 0.09 13.92 -8.06
C CYS A 23 -0.36 15.34 -8.45
N LEU A 24 0.58 16.30 -8.54
CA LEU A 24 0.28 17.66 -8.98
C LEU A 24 -0.16 17.72 -10.46
N GLY A 25 0.23 16.73 -11.26
CA GLY A 25 -0.20 16.59 -12.65
C GLY A 25 -1.57 15.95 -12.84
N TYR A 26 -2.17 15.40 -11.77
CA TYR A 26 -3.49 14.79 -11.88
C TYR A 26 -4.62 15.82 -11.84
N PRO A 27 -5.77 15.54 -12.49
CA PRO A 27 -6.94 16.42 -12.41
C PRO A 27 -7.39 16.56 -10.94
N ARG A 28 -7.71 17.79 -10.55
CA ARG A 28 -8.22 18.08 -9.20
C ARG A 28 -9.65 17.59 -9.05
N ALA A 29 -10.10 17.38 -7.82
CA ALA A 29 -11.47 16.95 -7.50
C ALA A 29 -12.55 17.82 -8.19
N GLU A 30 -12.29 19.13 -8.31
CA GLU A 30 -13.15 20.10 -9.01
C GLU A 30 -13.40 19.73 -10.48
N ALA A 31 -12.43 19.12 -11.16
CA ALA A 31 -12.56 18.71 -12.55
C ALA A 31 -13.52 17.52 -12.75
N TYR A 32 -13.82 16.78 -11.67
CA TYR A 32 -14.72 15.62 -11.72
C TYR A 32 -16.17 15.99 -11.41
N GLY A 33 -16.46 17.18 -10.88
CA GLY A 33 -17.83 17.69 -10.65
C GLY A 33 -18.70 16.90 -9.65
N THR A 34 -18.19 15.79 -9.10
CA THR A 34 -18.95 14.85 -8.26
C THR A 34 -18.58 14.89 -6.78
N GLY A 35 -17.67 15.79 -6.38
CA GLY A 35 -17.15 15.85 -5.00
C GLY A 35 -16.27 14.66 -4.62
N VAL A 36 -15.96 13.77 -5.57
CA VAL A 36 -15.06 12.65 -5.34
C VAL A 36 -13.61 13.15 -5.23
N PRO A 37 -12.83 12.63 -4.26
CA PRO A 37 -11.40 12.89 -4.20
C PRO A 37 -10.72 12.58 -5.53
N GLY A 38 -9.93 13.54 -6.04
CA GLY A 38 -9.10 13.30 -7.22
C GLY A 38 -8.08 12.17 -6.99
N PRO A 39 -7.61 11.49 -8.05
CA PRO A 39 -6.75 10.31 -7.94
C PRO A 39 -5.39 10.62 -7.28
N GLY A 40 -4.98 11.88 -7.22
CA GLY A 40 -3.78 12.34 -6.53
C GLY A 40 -3.90 12.58 -5.03
N LEU A 41 -5.11 12.64 -4.45
CA LEU A 41 -5.27 13.02 -3.04
C LEU A 41 -4.60 12.00 -2.11
N TRP A 42 -4.98 10.73 -2.21
CA TRP A 42 -4.48 9.68 -1.32
C TRP A 42 -2.98 9.40 -1.52
N PRO A 43 -2.48 9.20 -2.76
CA PRO A 43 -1.04 9.04 -2.97
C PRO A 43 -0.25 10.26 -2.50
N GLY A 44 -0.79 11.47 -2.67
CA GLY A 44 -0.19 12.72 -2.19
C GLY A 44 -0.06 12.78 -0.66
N ILE A 45 -1.11 12.43 0.09
CA ILE A 45 -1.07 12.39 1.56
C ILE A 45 -0.02 11.37 2.04
N ILE A 46 -0.03 10.15 1.47
CA ILE A 46 0.92 9.10 1.83
C ILE A 46 2.35 9.54 1.53
N ALA A 47 2.58 10.17 0.38
CA ALA A 47 3.89 10.68 0.00
C ALA A 47 4.35 11.85 0.91
N ALA A 48 3.45 12.75 1.31
CA ALA A 48 3.76 13.82 2.25
C ALA A 48 4.19 13.27 3.62
N LEU A 49 3.45 12.28 4.14
CA LEU A 49 3.82 11.59 5.39
C LEU A 49 5.14 10.85 5.25
N LEU A 50 5.37 10.17 4.13
CA LEU A 50 6.64 9.49 3.84
C LEU A 50 7.81 10.49 3.80
N LEU A 51 7.61 11.67 3.21
CA LEU A 51 8.62 12.73 3.17
C LEU A 51 8.95 13.24 4.58
N ILE A 52 7.94 13.50 5.40
CA ILE A 52 8.11 13.92 6.81
C ILE A 52 8.90 12.85 7.59
N CYS A 53 8.51 11.58 7.48
CA CYS A 53 9.21 10.47 8.11
C CYS A 53 10.66 10.33 7.63
N SER A 54 10.90 10.54 6.33
CA SER A 54 12.24 10.44 5.73
C SER A 54 13.17 11.55 6.19
N VAL A 55 12.67 12.79 6.22
CA VAL A 55 13.41 13.94 6.76
C VAL A 55 13.68 13.75 8.25
N GLY A 56 12.66 13.33 9.02
CA GLY A 56 12.81 13.02 10.44
C GLY A 56 13.88 11.95 10.70
N LEU A 57 13.89 10.87 9.90
CA LEU A 57 14.91 9.82 9.99
C LEU A 57 16.31 10.36 9.72
N ILE A 58 16.49 11.21 8.70
CA ILE A 58 17.79 11.82 8.38
C ILE A 58 18.24 12.74 9.52
N VAL A 59 17.36 13.63 10.00
CA VAL A 59 17.66 14.58 11.08
C VAL A 59 18.06 13.85 12.36
N VAL A 60 17.27 12.87 12.80
CA VAL A 60 17.58 12.05 13.99
C VAL A 60 18.91 11.31 13.82
N THR A 61 19.16 10.76 12.62
CA THR A 61 20.42 10.05 12.32
C THR A 61 21.65 10.98 12.32
N LEU A 62 21.47 12.26 12.00
CA LEU A 62 22.52 13.27 12.06
C LEU A 62 22.78 13.73 13.50
N MET A 63 21.73 13.84 14.32
CA MET A 63 21.80 14.27 15.72
C MET A 63 22.30 13.18 16.69
N MET A 64 22.05 11.90 16.40
CA MET A 64 22.49 10.78 17.25
C MET A 64 24.01 10.53 17.17
N LYS A 65 24.61 10.18 18.31
CA LYS A 65 26.00 9.71 18.37
C LYS A 65 26.11 8.31 17.73
N LYS A 66 27.26 8.03 17.11
CA LYS A 66 27.52 6.80 16.33
C LYS A 66 27.29 5.51 17.13
N ASP A 67 27.39 5.60 18.44
CA ASP A 67 27.40 4.51 19.40
C ASP A 67 25.99 4.10 19.85
N GLN A 68 24.96 4.87 19.46
CA GLN A 68 23.56 4.66 19.85
C GLN A 68 22.73 3.91 18.80
N PHE A 69 23.34 3.39 17.73
CA PHE A 69 22.60 2.66 16.71
C PHE A 69 22.57 1.15 17.04
N PRO A 70 21.42 0.58 17.46
CA PRO A 70 21.31 -0.84 17.74
C PRO A 70 21.53 -1.66 16.47
N GLU A 71 22.32 -2.74 16.52
CA GLU A 71 22.47 -3.64 15.38
C GLU A 71 21.16 -4.40 15.15
N LEU A 72 20.48 -4.12 14.04
CA LEU A 72 19.27 -4.85 13.65
C LEU A 72 19.63 -5.96 12.66
N PRO A 73 19.26 -7.22 12.92
CA PRO A 73 19.46 -8.28 11.95
C PRO A 73 18.64 -8.00 10.69
N MET A 74 19.31 -7.78 9.56
CA MET A 74 18.64 -7.42 8.29
C MET A 74 17.78 -8.56 7.72
N TRP A 75 18.15 -9.81 7.99
CA TRP A 75 17.50 -10.99 7.40
C TRP A 75 16.89 -11.88 8.47
N THR A 76 15.70 -11.50 8.93
CA THR A 76 14.89 -12.36 9.80
C THR A 76 13.81 -13.08 9.00
N PRO A 77 13.24 -14.18 9.52
CA PRO A 77 12.04 -14.79 8.94
C PRO A 77 10.88 -13.79 8.80
N GLY A 78 10.78 -12.82 9.72
CA GLY A 78 9.82 -11.71 9.64
C GLY A 78 10.08 -10.81 8.44
N THR A 79 11.32 -10.36 8.24
CA THR A 79 11.71 -9.53 7.09
C THR A 79 11.40 -10.23 5.76
N LYS A 80 11.67 -11.54 5.68
CA LYS A 80 11.35 -12.33 4.47
C LYS A 80 9.85 -12.36 4.19
N ARG A 81 9.00 -12.52 5.22
CA ARG A 81 7.54 -12.49 5.07
C ARG A 81 7.04 -11.13 4.56
N VAL A 82 7.63 -10.03 5.03
CA VAL A 82 7.30 -8.68 4.56
C VAL A 82 7.60 -8.54 3.07
N TYR A 83 8.80 -8.88 2.62
CA TYR A 83 9.16 -8.78 1.20
C TYR A 83 8.29 -9.66 0.29
N ILE A 84 7.92 -10.87 0.74
CA ILE A 84 7.01 -11.72 -0.03
C ILE A 84 5.61 -11.09 -0.11
N SER A 85 5.11 -10.52 0.99
CA SER A 85 3.81 -9.84 1.00
C SER A 85 3.81 -8.62 0.08
N MET A 86 4.91 -7.87 0.04
CA MET A 86 5.10 -6.77 -0.90
C MET A 86 5.07 -7.26 -2.36
N ALA A 87 5.74 -8.37 -2.66
CA ALA A 87 5.71 -8.96 -4.01
C ALA A 87 4.30 -9.41 -4.41
N ILE A 88 3.55 -10.04 -3.50
CA ILE A 88 2.15 -10.40 -3.74
C ILE A 88 1.28 -9.17 -4.04
N LEU A 89 1.48 -8.07 -3.31
CA LEU A 89 0.76 -6.80 -3.56
C LEU A 89 1.07 -6.22 -4.93
N LEU A 90 2.33 -6.28 -5.39
CA LEU A 90 2.71 -5.83 -6.73
C LEU A 90 2.05 -6.70 -7.82
N VAL A 91 2.05 -8.02 -7.65
CA VAL A 91 1.37 -8.94 -8.57
C VAL A 91 -0.14 -8.66 -8.58
N TYR A 92 -0.75 -8.47 -7.41
CA TYR A 92 -2.16 -8.10 -7.30
C TYR A 92 -2.47 -6.82 -8.08
N MET A 93 -1.66 -5.76 -7.96
CA MET A 93 -1.84 -4.52 -8.73
C MET A 93 -1.80 -4.76 -10.24
N LEU A 94 -0.92 -5.62 -10.74
CA LEU A 94 -0.83 -5.94 -12.17
C LEU A 94 -2.03 -6.74 -12.67
N VAL A 95 -2.55 -7.63 -11.83
CA VAL A 95 -3.68 -8.52 -12.18
C VAL A 95 -5.03 -7.80 -12.03
N LEU A 96 -5.10 -6.79 -11.16
CA LEU A 96 -6.32 -6.04 -10.85
C LEU A 96 -6.99 -5.45 -12.11
N SER A 97 -6.21 -4.83 -13.00
CA SER A 97 -6.75 -4.19 -14.21
C SER A 97 -7.30 -5.20 -15.23
N THR A 98 -6.81 -6.44 -15.22
CA THR A 98 -7.21 -7.48 -16.18
C THR A 98 -8.35 -8.34 -15.66
N LEU A 99 -8.32 -8.75 -14.39
CA LEU A 99 -9.31 -9.65 -13.81
C LEU A 99 -10.43 -8.93 -13.06
N GLY A 100 -10.28 -7.64 -12.77
CA GLY A 100 -11.22 -6.86 -11.96
C GLY A 100 -10.97 -6.97 -10.47
N PHE A 101 -11.88 -6.42 -9.65
CA PHE A 101 -11.66 -6.27 -8.21
C PHE A 101 -11.87 -7.56 -7.41
N ILE A 102 -12.99 -8.28 -7.62
CA ILE A 102 -13.45 -9.31 -6.68
C ILE A 102 -12.50 -10.51 -6.63
N ILE A 103 -12.22 -11.15 -7.77
CA ILE A 103 -11.46 -12.41 -7.80
C ILE A 103 -10.03 -12.24 -7.27
N PRO A 104 -9.22 -11.28 -7.76
CA PRO A 104 -7.86 -11.09 -7.26
C PRO A 104 -7.84 -10.71 -5.77
N SER A 105 -8.81 -9.92 -5.31
CA SER A 105 -8.90 -9.51 -3.90
C SER A 105 -9.21 -10.68 -2.97
N VAL A 106 -10.15 -11.55 -3.36
CA VAL A 106 -10.49 -12.74 -2.57
C VAL A 106 -9.29 -13.67 -2.48
N ILE A 107 -8.60 -13.93 -3.60
CA ILE A 107 -7.42 -14.79 -3.62
C ILE A 107 -6.30 -14.20 -2.76
N MET A 108 -6.02 -12.91 -2.91
CA MET A 108 -4.98 -12.22 -2.13
C MET A 108 -5.30 -12.23 -0.63
N LEU A 109 -6.52 -11.84 -0.25
CA LEU A 109 -6.92 -11.79 1.16
C LEU A 109 -6.90 -13.19 1.78
N PHE A 110 -7.38 -14.19 1.04
CA PHE A 110 -7.32 -15.58 1.46
C PHE A 110 -5.87 -16.05 1.69
N ALA A 111 -4.99 -15.76 0.73
CA ALA A 111 -3.56 -16.09 0.84
C ALA A 111 -2.94 -15.44 2.08
N PHE A 112 -3.25 -14.17 2.36
CA PHE A 112 -2.76 -13.47 3.55
C PHE A 112 -3.33 -14.04 4.85
N CYS A 113 -4.63 -14.29 4.94
CA CYS A 113 -5.24 -14.92 6.11
C CYS A 113 -4.61 -16.29 6.39
N GLN A 114 -4.46 -17.12 5.36
CA GLN A 114 -3.86 -18.45 5.49
C GLN A 114 -2.38 -18.36 5.91
N TRP A 115 -1.64 -17.41 5.35
CA TRP A 115 -0.23 -17.21 5.65
C TRP A 115 0.00 -16.72 7.09
N PHE A 116 -0.71 -15.68 7.52
CA PHE A 116 -0.44 -14.99 8.78
C PHE A 116 -1.13 -15.63 9.98
N HIS A 117 -2.37 -16.14 9.82
CA HIS A 117 -3.19 -16.61 10.92
C HIS A 117 -3.23 -18.15 11.04
N LYS A 118 -2.86 -18.89 9.98
CA LYS A 118 -2.91 -20.38 9.91
C LYS A 118 -4.23 -21.00 10.44
N GLY A 119 -5.34 -20.27 10.32
CA GLY A 119 -6.67 -20.74 10.71
C GLY A 119 -7.20 -21.87 9.81
N ALA A 120 -8.38 -22.39 10.15
CA ALA A 120 -9.05 -23.39 9.32
C ALA A 120 -9.32 -22.83 7.91
N PHE A 121 -8.92 -23.58 6.88
CA PHE A 121 -8.99 -23.18 5.47
C PHE A 121 -10.38 -22.62 5.10
N TRP A 122 -11.45 -23.31 5.49
CA TRP A 122 -12.80 -22.90 5.14
C TRP A 122 -13.22 -21.57 5.79
N LYS A 123 -12.80 -21.34 7.05
CA LYS A 123 -13.08 -20.08 7.75
C LYS A 123 -12.37 -18.91 7.08
N ASN A 124 -11.10 -19.10 6.71
CA ASN A 124 -10.32 -18.07 6.02
C ASN A 124 -10.90 -17.73 4.64
N ALA A 125 -11.34 -18.74 3.88
CA ALA A 125 -11.97 -18.53 2.58
C ALA A 125 -13.30 -17.79 2.71
N LEU A 126 -14.14 -18.19 3.68
CA LEU A 126 -15.41 -17.52 3.95
C LEU A 126 -15.21 -16.05 4.35
N ILE A 127 -14.29 -15.78 5.29
CA ILE A 127 -13.96 -14.41 5.73
C ILE A 127 -13.49 -13.58 4.54
N SER A 128 -12.62 -14.15 3.69
CA SER A 128 -12.05 -13.42 2.55
C SER A 128 -13.13 -13.02 1.54
N VAL A 129 -14.07 -13.92 1.24
CA VAL A 129 -15.21 -13.63 0.35
C VAL A 129 -16.11 -12.57 0.97
N ILE A 130 -16.53 -12.73 2.23
CA ILE A 130 -17.44 -11.80 2.89
C ILE A 130 -16.84 -10.39 2.96
N VAL A 131 -15.58 -10.26 3.38
CA VAL A 131 -14.92 -8.96 3.51
C VAL A 131 -14.77 -8.26 2.17
N VAL A 132 -14.36 -9.00 1.12
CA VAL A 132 -14.20 -8.40 -0.22
C VAL A 132 -15.55 -7.96 -0.78
N LEU A 133 -16.60 -8.77 -0.63
CA LEU A 133 -17.95 -8.38 -1.07
C LEU A 133 -18.48 -7.18 -0.29
N ALA A 134 -18.26 -7.13 1.03
CA ALA A 134 -18.64 -5.98 1.85
C ALA A 134 -17.96 -4.70 1.37
N ILE A 135 -16.64 -4.74 1.11
CA ILE A 135 -15.90 -3.59 0.56
C ILE A 135 -16.44 -3.21 -0.81
N TYR A 136 -16.65 -4.19 -1.70
CA TYR A 136 -17.20 -3.94 -3.03
C TYR A 136 -18.56 -3.24 -2.97
N PHE A 137 -19.50 -3.71 -2.14
CA PHE A 137 -20.81 -3.10 -2.02
C PHE A 137 -20.77 -1.71 -1.39
N VAL A 138 -19.92 -1.48 -0.37
CA VAL A 138 -19.72 -0.14 0.20
C VAL A 138 -19.21 0.82 -0.87
N PHE A 139 -18.20 0.42 -1.64
CA PHE A 139 -17.64 1.31 -2.65
C PHE A 139 -18.59 1.53 -3.83
N LYS A 140 -19.24 0.48 -4.33
CA LYS A 140 -20.15 0.55 -5.46
C LYS A 140 -21.45 1.30 -5.13
N ASN A 141 -22.09 0.96 -4.01
CA ASN A 141 -23.43 1.49 -3.69
C ASN A 141 -23.40 2.72 -2.79
N PHE A 142 -22.51 2.76 -1.79
CA PHE A 142 -22.48 3.86 -0.81
C PHE A 142 -21.60 5.02 -1.28
N LEU A 143 -20.42 4.69 -1.82
CA LEU A 143 -19.46 5.70 -2.30
C LEU A 143 -19.58 6.01 -3.81
N ASN A 144 -20.44 5.30 -4.54
CA ASN A 144 -20.64 5.45 -5.99
C ASN A 144 -19.33 5.42 -6.79
N VAL A 145 -18.37 4.59 -6.38
CA VAL A 145 -17.10 4.43 -7.08
C VAL A 145 -17.30 3.43 -8.22
N PRO A 146 -16.88 3.76 -9.45
CA PRO A 146 -16.91 2.81 -10.56
C PRO A 146 -15.87 1.72 -10.34
N ILE A 147 -16.33 0.49 -10.08
CA ILE A 147 -15.50 -0.74 -9.93
C ILE A 147 -15.87 -1.75 -11.03
N ASP A 148 -16.20 -1.25 -12.21
CA ASP A 148 -16.66 -1.98 -13.38
C ASP A 148 -15.54 -2.16 -14.42
N PHE A 149 -14.37 -2.60 -13.97
CA PHE A 149 -13.20 -2.84 -14.82
C PHE A 149 -12.73 -4.31 -14.76
N GLY A 150 -12.10 -4.77 -15.84
CA GLY A 150 -11.56 -6.13 -15.97
C GLY A 150 -12.58 -7.16 -16.46
N MET A 151 -12.11 -8.36 -16.78
CA MET A 151 -12.92 -9.41 -17.43
C MET A 151 -14.06 -9.95 -16.55
N PHE A 152 -13.93 -9.87 -15.22
CA PHE A 152 -14.93 -10.36 -14.27
C PHE A 152 -15.61 -9.22 -13.49
N SER A 153 -15.70 -8.02 -14.09
CA SER A 153 -16.47 -6.92 -13.52
C SER A 153 -17.96 -7.26 -13.48
N ILE A 154 -18.61 -6.93 -12.37
CA ILE A 154 -20.06 -7.07 -12.15
C ILE A 154 -20.62 -5.70 -11.77
#